data_AF-A0A9P4SJA2-F1
#
_entry.id   AF-A0A9P4SJA2-F1
#
_cell.length_a   1.000
_cell.length_b   1.000
_cell.length_c   1.000
_cell.angle_alpha   90.00
_cell.angle_beta   90.00
_cell.angle_gamma   90.00
#
_symmetry.space_group_name_H-M   'P 1'
#
loop_
_entity.id
_entity.type
_entity.pdbx_description
1 polymer ?
#
loop_
_entity_poly.entity_id
_entity_poly.type
_entity_poly.pdbx_seq_one_letter_code
_entity_poly.pdbx_strand_id
1 'polypeptide(L)'
;MPPSSLRQILGAPPSTASPTDSVLVIIDAQNEYAKGQLAVKDVDESRAAIKGLLEKYRDAKGKVVHVQHQVPEGAPIFTPGTELFDEFEELTPKDGEARIVKHHPGAFSETNLKEVLEEFGLNKLVVTGYMVGNPPIGLNLKSVKMHPSGELMCAMRTGTRLRFYHGTTGG
;
A
#
# COMPACT_ATOMS: atom_id res chain seq x y z
N MET A 1 -18.35 9.94 20.47
CA MET A 1 -17.36 10.66 19.63
C MET A 1 -16.11 9.80 19.52
N PRO A 2 -15.55 9.56 18.33
CA PRO A 2 -14.26 8.88 18.22
C PRO A 2 -13.17 9.75 18.89
N PRO A 3 -12.14 9.14 19.52
CA PRO A 3 -11.08 9.90 20.17
C PRO A 3 -10.26 10.69 19.14
N SER A 4 -10.04 11.98 19.41
CA SER A 4 -9.23 12.86 18.58
C SER A 4 -7.81 12.34 18.45
N SER A 5 -7.28 12.32 17.23
CA SER A 5 -5.88 11.92 17.00
C SER A 5 -4.91 12.95 17.58
N LEU A 6 -3.70 12.52 17.96
CA LEU A 6 -2.64 13.40 18.48
C LEU A 6 -2.40 14.63 17.59
N ARG A 7 -2.48 14.47 16.27
CA ARG A 7 -2.38 15.58 15.30
C ARG A 7 -3.50 16.61 15.44
N GLN A 8 -4.74 16.18 15.68
CA GLN A 8 -5.87 17.08 15.92
C GLN A 8 -5.72 17.83 17.25
N ILE A 9 -5.20 17.16 18.28
CA ILE A 9 -4.92 17.79 19.58
C ILE A 9 -3.81 18.84 19.44
N LEU A 10 -2.83 18.60 18.57
CA LEU A 10 -1.70 19.50 18.32
C LEU A 10 -1.97 20.59 17.26
N GLY A 11 -3.19 20.66 16.69
CA GLY A 11 -3.54 21.67 15.67
C GLY A 11 -2.77 21.54 14.36
N ALA A 12 -2.15 20.39 14.09
CA ALA A 12 -1.42 20.17 12.85
C ALA A 12 -2.41 20.09 11.67
N PRO A 13 -2.22 20.86 10.58
CA PRO A 13 -3.12 20.81 9.44
C PRO A 13 -3.14 19.38 8.86
N PRO A 14 -4.29 18.93 8.31
CA PRO A 14 -4.37 17.64 7.66
C PRO A 14 -3.34 17.58 6.53
N SER A 15 -2.59 16.47 6.45
CA SER A 15 -1.65 16.24 5.35
C SER A 15 -2.45 16.13 4.05
N THR A 16 -2.41 17.15 3.22
CA THR A 16 -3.01 17.12 1.88
C THR A 16 -2.01 16.48 0.92
N ALA A 17 -2.42 15.39 0.28
CA ALA A 17 -1.68 14.75 -0.82
C ALA A 17 -2.56 14.82 -2.06
N SER A 18 -1.93 15.05 -3.21
CA SER A 18 -2.58 15.09 -4.52
C SER A 18 -1.81 14.22 -5.51
N PRO A 19 -2.44 13.78 -6.61
CA PRO A 19 -1.77 12.96 -7.61
C PRO A 19 -0.48 13.55 -8.23
N THR A 20 -0.29 14.87 -8.13
CA THR A 20 0.85 15.58 -8.76
C THR A 20 1.99 15.86 -7.80
N ASP A 21 1.77 15.77 -6.49
CA ASP A 21 2.77 16.05 -5.46
C ASP A 21 3.03 14.88 -4.51
N SER A 22 2.51 13.70 -4.87
CA SER A 22 2.71 12.46 -4.13
C SER A 22 2.84 11.25 -5.05
N VAL A 23 3.34 10.14 -4.49
CA VAL A 23 3.41 8.84 -5.16
C VAL A 23 2.33 7.92 -4.61
N LEU A 24 1.57 7.26 -5.49
CA LEU A 24 0.66 6.20 -5.10
C LEU A 24 1.43 4.88 -4.97
N VAL A 25 1.34 4.23 -3.82
CA VAL A 25 1.89 2.90 -3.57
C VAL A 25 0.74 1.94 -3.29
N ILE A 26 0.55 0.96 -4.16
CA ILE A 26 -0.46 -0.09 -4.05
C ILE A 26 0.23 -1.37 -3.59
N ILE A 27 -0.14 -1.90 -2.42
CA ILE A 27 0.53 -3.04 -1.79
C ILE A 27 -0.35 -4.28 -1.83
N ASP A 28 0.20 -5.39 -2.30
CA ASP A 28 -0.38 -6.73 -2.25
C ASP A 28 -1.82 -6.81 -2.80
N ALA A 29 -2.13 -6.05 -3.85
CA ALA A 29 -3.44 -6.06 -4.51
C ALA A 29 -3.62 -7.28 -5.43
N GLN A 30 -3.51 -8.46 -4.83
CA GLN A 30 -3.45 -9.77 -5.48
C GLN A 30 -4.71 -10.60 -5.21
N ASN A 31 -5.01 -11.53 -6.11
CA ASN A 31 -6.18 -12.42 -6.04
C ASN A 31 -6.24 -13.28 -4.77
N GLU A 32 -5.12 -13.52 -4.08
CA GLU A 32 -5.07 -14.13 -2.75
C GLU A 32 -6.07 -13.50 -1.75
N TYR A 33 -6.26 -12.17 -1.80
CA TYR A 33 -7.19 -11.47 -0.91
C TYR A 33 -8.66 -11.50 -1.38
N ALA A 34 -8.94 -12.01 -2.59
CA ALA A 34 -10.30 -12.19 -3.08
C ALA A 34 -10.75 -13.65 -3.02
N LYS A 35 -9.86 -14.59 -3.36
CA LYS A 35 -10.18 -16.01 -3.57
C LYS A 35 -9.35 -16.97 -2.73
N GLY A 36 -8.26 -16.50 -2.13
CA GLY A 36 -7.30 -17.33 -1.41
C GLY A 36 -7.63 -17.51 0.08
N GLN A 37 -6.65 -17.99 0.83
CA GLN A 37 -6.77 -18.22 2.27
C GLN A 37 -6.83 -16.92 3.06
N LEU A 38 -6.34 -15.82 2.49
CA LEU A 38 -6.37 -14.49 3.09
C LEU A 38 -7.55 -13.64 2.61
N ALA A 39 -8.60 -14.26 2.05
CA ALA A 39 -9.76 -13.55 1.52
C ALA A 39 -10.36 -12.56 2.54
N VAL A 40 -10.59 -11.32 2.10
CA VAL A 40 -11.22 -10.27 2.91
C VAL A 40 -12.67 -10.07 2.51
N LYS A 41 -13.54 -9.72 3.48
CA LYS A 41 -14.99 -9.63 3.25
C LYS A 41 -15.39 -8.51 2.30
N ASP A 42 -14.72 -7.35 2.39
CA ASP A 42 -15.08 -6.14 1.64
C ASP A 42 -14.12 -5.92 0.44
N VAL A 43 -13.75 -7.02 -0.23
CA VAL A 43 -12.74 -6.99 -1.29
C VAL A 43 -13.24 -6.22 -2.51
N ASP A 44 -14.52 -6.34 -2.86
CA ASP A 44 -15.09 -5.69 -4.05
C ASP A 44 -15.17 -4.16 -3.87
N GLU A 45 -15.59 -3.69 -2.70
CA GLU A 45 -15.63 -2.26 -2.39
C GLU A 45 -14.22 -1.66 -2.34
N SER A 46 -13.27 -2.37 -1.74
CA SER A 46 -11.88 -1.91 -1.66
C SER A 46 -11.21 -1.88 -3.04
N ARG A 47 -11.44 -2.90 -3.88
CA ARG A 47 -10.97 -2.94 -5.28
C ARG A 47 -11.48 -1.75 -6.08
N ALA A 48 -12.78 -1.47 -6.02
CA ALA A 48 -13.38 -0.34 -6.71
C ALA A 48 -12.79 1.01 -6.24
N ALA A 49 -12.56 1.16 -4.92
CA ALA A 49 -11.96 2.37 -4.36
C ALA A 49 -10.48 2.55 -4.79
N ILE A 50 -9.69 1.48 -4.78
CA ILE A 50 -8.29 1.50 -5.23
C ILE A 50 -8.23 1.82 -6.72
N LYS A 51 -9.12 1.22 -7.54
CA LYS A 51 -9.21 1.49 -8.97
C LYS A 51 -9.48 2.97 -9.23
N GLY A 52 -10.48 3.56 -8.59
CA GLY A 52 -10.79 4.98 -8.76
C GLY A 52 -9.68 5.92 -8.31
N LEU A 53 -8.83 5.49 -7.37
CA LEU A 53 -7.63 6.24 -6.98
C LEU A 53 -6.51 6.10 -8.02
N LEU A 54 -6.27 4.89 -8.49
CA LEU A 54 -5.28 4.59 -9.53
C LEU A 54 -5.59 5.36 -10.82
N GLU A 55 -6.86 5.42 -11.23
CA GLU A 55 -7.32 6.23 -12.37
C GLU A 55 -7.00 7.72 -12.18
N LYS A 56 -7.25 8.29 -11.01
CA LYS A 56 -6.89 9.69 -10.71
C LYS A 56 -5.39 9.96 -10.84
N TYR A 57 -4.54 9.00 -10.46
CA TYR A 57 -3.10 9.12 -10.64
C TYR A 57 -2.71 9.03 -12.11
N ARG A 58 -3.29 8.08 -12.85
CA ARG A 58 -3.05 7.92 -14.29
C ARG A 58 -3.47 9.18 -15.07
N ASP A 59 -4.65 9.72 -14.79
CA ASP A 59 -5.19 10.94 -15.44
C ASP A 59 -4.30 12.16 -15.19
N ALA A 60 -3.74 12.27 -13.98
CA ALA A 60 -2.83 13.35 -13.61
C ALA A 60 -1.37 13.11 -14.06
N LYS A 61 -1.07 11.98 -14.72
CA LYS A 61 0.29 11.51 -15.02
C LYS A 61 1.17 11.44 -13.75
N GLY A 62 0.54 11.11 -12.64
CA GLY A 62 1.17 10.94 -11.33
C GLY A 62 2.05 9.70 -11.27
N LYS A 63 2.82 9.58 -10.18
CA LYS A 63 3.73 8.46 -9.95
C LYS A 63 3.01 7.31 -9.25
N VAL A 64 3.16 6.09 -9.78
CA VAL A 64 2.52 4.88 -9.25
C VAL A 64 3.56 3.78 -9.08
N VAL A 65 3.52 3.13 -7.92
CA VAL A 65 4.31 1.94 -7.58
C VAL A 65 3.36 0.84 -7.14
N HIS A 66 3.53 -0.33 -7.72
CA HIS A 66 2.84 -1.55 -7.33
C HIS A 66 3.81 -2.46 -6.60
N VAL A 67 3.40 -2.95 -5.45
CA VAL A 67 4.18 -3.87 -4.62
C VAL A 67 3.44 -5.19 -4.55
N GLN A 68 4.10 -6.28 -4.95
CA GLN A 68 3.54 -7.63 -5.01
C GLN A 68 4.24 -8.52 -3.98
N HIS A 69 3.49 -9.27 -3.18
CA HIS A 69 4.06 -10.26 -2.28
C HIS A 69 4.31 -11.56 -3.03
N GLN A 70 5.55 -12.04 -2.97
CA GLN A 70 5.93 -13.35 -3.44
C GLN A 70 6.50 -14.17 -2.28
N VAL A 71 5.92 -15.35 -2.05
CA VAL A 71 6.48 -16.35 -1.15
C VAL A 71 7.28 -17.41 -1.95
N PRO A 72 8.11 -18.22 -1.29
CA PRO A 72 8.80 -19.33 -1.94
C PRO A 72 7.83 -20.31 -2.63
N GLU A 73 8.31 -20.97 -3.68
CA GLU A 73 7.53 -21.99 -4.39
C GLU A 73 7.00 -23.08 -3.42
N GLY A 74 5.78 -23.52 -3.66
CA GLY A 74 5.12 -24.54 -2.84
C GLY A 74 4.44 -24.04 -1.57
N ALA A 75 4.60 -22.77 -1.20
CA ALA A 75 3.78 -22.16 -0.15
C ALA A 75 2.32 -22.03 -0.63
N PRO A 76 1.32 -22.11 0.28
CA PRO A 76 -0.09 -22.27 -0.10
C PRO A 76 -0.86 -20.95 -0.27
N ILE A 77 -0.15 -19.81 -0.27
CA ILE A 77 -0.65 -18.45 -0.47
C ILE A 77 0.33 -17.71 -1.37
N PHE A 78 -0.09 -16.71 -2.16
CA PHE A 78 0.82 -15.91 -3.02
C PHE A 78 1.79 -16.72 -3.90
N THR A 79 1.40 -17.92 -4.33
CA THR A 79 2.28 -18.86 -5.04
C THR A 79 2.51 -18.40 -6.49
N PRO A 80 3.76 -18.13 -6.91
CA PRO A 80 4.07 -17.73 -8.28
C PRO A 80 3.52 -18.70 -9.33
N GLY A 81 3.06 -18.17 -10.46
CA GLY A 81 2.49 -18.97 -11.56
C GLY A 81 1.06 -19.47 -11.31
N THR A 82 0.38 -18.98 -10.25
CA THR A 82 -1.03 -19.26 -9.99
C THR A 82 -1.85 -17.98 -10.08
N GLU A 83 -3.15 -18.11 -10.37
CA GLU A 83 -4.06 -16.95 -10.39
C GLU A 83 -4.05 -16.18 -9.05
N LEU A 84 -3.79 -16.85 -7.91
CA LEU A 84 -3.76 -16.22 -6.59
C LEU A 84 -2.61 -15.22 -6.43
N PHE A 85 -1.52 -15.40 -7.18
CA PHE A 85 -0.38 -14.50 -7.19
C PHE A 85 -0.61 -13.26 -8.05
N ASP A 86 -1.42 -13.36 -9.09
CA ASP A 86 -1.67 -12.25 -10.00
C ASP A 86 -2.34 -11.07 -9.28
N GLU A 87 -1.99 -9.85 -9.70
CA GLU A 87 -2.72 -8.66 -9.28
C GLU A 87 -4.19 -8.72 -9.73
N PHE A 88 -5.06 -7.97 -9.05
CA PHE A 88 -6.41 -7.76 -9.54
C PHE A 88 -6.39 -7.17 -10.94
N GLU A 89 -7.18 -7.73 -11.86
CA GLU A 89 -7.19 -7.38 -13.28
C GLU A 89 -7.29 -5.86 -13.50
N GLU A 90 -8.20 -5.20 -12.81
CA GLU A 90 -8.44 -3.75 -12.90
C GLU A 90 -7.34 -2.87 -12.28
N LEU A 91 -6.45 -3.47 -11.49
CA LEU A 91 -5.30 -2.81 -10.86
C LEU A 91 -3.97 -3.19 -11.51
N THR A 92 -3.99 -4.00 -12.57
CA THR A 92 -2.79 -4.41 -13.29
C THR A 92 -1.91 -3.20 -13.62
N PRO A 93 -0.60 -3.27 -13.34
CA PRO A 93 0.31 -2.16 -13.63
C PRO A 93 0.41 -1.92 -15.15
N LYS A 94 0.42 -0.65 -15.55
CA LYS A 94 0.62 -0.22 -16.95
C LYS A 94 2.08 0.12 -17.22
N ASP A 95 2.42 0.24 -18.50
CA ASP A 95 3.75 0.71 -18.92
C ASP A 95 4.09 2.06 -18.26
N GLY A 96 5.29 2.13 -17.68
CA GLY A 96 5.77 3.29 -16.94
C GLY A 96 5.39 3.33 -15.45
N GLU A 97 4.60 2.38 -14.96
CA GLU A 97 4.34 2.19 -13.52
C GLU A 97 5.37 1.22 -12.93
N ALA A 98 5.95 1.59 -11.78
CA ALA A 98 6.98 0.74 -11.16
C ALA A 98 6.34 -0.51 -10.54
N ARG A 99 7.01 -1.65 -10.68
CA ARG A 99 6.62 -2.92 -10.06
C ARG A 99 7.74 -3.40 -9.14
N ILE A 100 7.39 -3.77 -7.91
CA ILE A 100 8.32 -4.22 -6.89
C ILE A 100 7.80 -5.51 -6.31
N VAL A 101 8.65 -6.53 -6.27
CA VAL A 101 8.36 -7.79 -5.59
C VAL A 101 8.97 -7.74 -4.20
N LYS A 102 8.21 -8.17 -3.19
CA LYS A 102 8.69 -8.32 -1.82
C LYS A 102 8.48 -9.73 -1.30
N HIS A 103 9.36 -10.14 -0.40
CA HIS A 103 9.33 -11.46 0.24
C HIS A 103 8.97 -11.40 1.73
N HIS A 104 8.80 -10.18 2.26
CA HIS A 104 8.50 -9.90 3.66
C HIS A 104 7.18 -9.16 3.80
N PRO A 105 6.57 -9.16 5.01
CA PRO A 105 5.39 -8.33 5.28
C PRO A 105 5.64 -6.83 5.05
N GLY A 106 6.85 -6.34 5.35
CA GLY A 106 7.24 -4.95 5.13
C GLY A 106 7.62 -4.67 3.68
N ALA A 107 7.00 -3.65 3.07
CA ALA A 107 7.26 -3.28 1.67
C ALA A 107 8.66 -2.69 1.40
N PHE A 108 9.34 -2.20 2.44
CA PHE A 108 10.70 -1.65 2.36
C PHE A 108 11.79 -2.67 2.71
N SER A 109 11.41 -3.80 3.29
CA SER A 109 12.36 -4.79 3.78
C SER A 109 12.90 -5.61 2.61
N GLU A 110 14.19 -5.46 2.33
CA GLU A 110 14.88 -6.19 1.25
C GLU A 110 14.26 -5.93 -0.13
N THR A 111 13.83 -4.69 -0.39
CA THR A 111 13.33 -4.24 -1.69
C THR A 111 14.01 -2.94 -2.11
N ASN A 112 13.93 -2.62 -3.41
CA ASN A 112 14.38 -1.34 -3.96
C ASN A 112 13.30 -0.23 -3.87
N LEU A 113 12.25 -0.41 -3.06
CA LEU A 113 11.16 0.56 -2.96
C LEU A 113 11.64 1.94 -2.53
N LYS A 114 12.60 2.00 -1.61
CA LYS A 114 13.16 3.29 -1.16
C LYS A 114 13.83 4.02 -2.31
N GLU A 115 14.70 3.35 -3.06
CA GLU A 115 15.42 3.95 -4.19
C GLU A 115 14.44 4.47 -5.26
N VAL A 116 13.44 3.65 -5.63
CA VAL A 116 12.40 4.05 -6.60
C VAL A 116 11.63 5.29 -6.14
N LEU A 117 11.28 5.38 -4.85
CA LEU A 117 10.58 6.54 -4.31
C LEU A 117 11.48 7.78 -4.26
N GLU A 118 12.77 7.61 -3.97
CA GLU A 118 13.77 8.69 -4.00
C GLU A 118 14.00 9.24 -5.42
N GLU A 119 14.01 8.37 -6.43
CA GLU A 119 14.12 8.77 -7.85
C GLU A 119 12.95 9.65 -8.31
N PHE A 120 11.76 9.47 -7.74
CA PHE A 120 10.63 10.35 -8.02
C PHE A 120 10.75 11.74 -7.40
N GLY A 121 11.61 11.92 -6.38
CA GLY A 121 11.84 13.19 -5.71
C GLY A 121 10.63 13.73 -4.92
N LEU A 122 9.64 12.88 -4.62
CA LEU A 122 8.41 13.27 -3.94
C LEU A 122 8.38 12.78 -2.49
N ASN A 123 8.05 13.68 -1.57
CA ASN A 123 8.10 13.41 -0.12
C ASN A 123 6.76 12.96 0.47
N LYS A 124 5.72 12.89 -0.35
CA LYS A 124 4.37 12.49 0.04
C LYS A 124 4.03 11.16 -0.62
N LEU A 125 3.47 10.26 0.16
CA LEU A 125 3.06 8.94 -0.29
C LEU A 125 1.58 8.76 0.01
N VAL A 126 0.87 8.18 -0.94
CA VAL A 126 -0.49 7.69 -0.75
C VAL A 126 -0.41 6.18 -0.81
N VAL A 127 -0.73 5.52 0.29
CA VAL A 127 -0.60 4.06 0.40
C VAL A 127 -1.97 3.43 0.48
N THR A 128 -2.16 2.36 -0.28
CA THR A 128 -3.38 1.53 -0.30
C THR A 128 -3.03 0.07 -0.61
N GLY A 129 -4.03 -0.81 -0.59
CA GLY A 129 -3.85 -2.24 -0.85
C GLY A 129 -4.26 -3.12 0.32
N TYR A 130 -3.50 -4.19 0.58
CA TYR A 130 -3.85 -5.24 1.54
C TYR A 130 -2.64 -5.60 2.40
N MET A 131 -2.90 -6.17 3.57
CA MET A 131 -1.84 -6.61 4.47
C MET A 131 -2.11 -8.02 4.97
N VAL A 132 -1.02 -8.76 5.12
CA VAL A 132 -1.00 -10.01 5.88
C VAL A 132 -1.10 -9.63 7.36
N GLY A 133 -2.27 -9.83 7.94
CA GLY A 133 -2.55 -9.66 9.36
C GLY A 133 -3.46 -10.79 9.85
N ASN A 134 -3.56 -10.96 11.17
CA ASN A 134 -4.58 -11.84 11.75
C ASN A 134 -5.58 -11.02 12.58
N PRO A 135 -6.82 -10.83 12.12
CA PRO A 135 -7.36 -11.28 10.83
C PRO A 135 -6.80 -10.50 9.63
N PRO A 136 -6.90 -11.01 8.39
CA PRO A 136 -6.55 -10.29 7.18
C PRO A 136 -7.39 -9.01 7.06
N ILE A 137 -6.76 -7.87 6.75
CA ILE A 137 -7.43 -6.56 6.75
C ILE A 137 -7.08 -5.82 5.45
N GLY A 138 -8.10 -5.36 4.74
CA GLY A 138 -7.94 -4.41 3.64
C GLY A 138 -7.44 -3.05 4.14
N LEU A 139 -6.45 -2.47 3.47
CA LEU A 139 -5.90 -1.16 3.80
C LEU A 139 -6.79 -0.07 3.19
N ASN A 140 -7.44 0.72 4.06
CA ASN A 140 -8.10 1.93 3.61
C ASN A 140 -7.08 3.02 3.22
N LEU A 141 -7.46 3.88 2.27
CA LEU A 141 -6.66 4.99 1.73
C LEU A 141 -6.02 5.85 2.81
N LYS A 142 -4.70 6.03 2.73
CA LYS A 142 -3.99 6.93 3.63
C LYS A 142 -2.85 7.70 2.98
N SER A 143 -2.87 9.01 3.21
CA SER A 143 -1.72 9.87 2.98
C SER A 143 -0.71 9.70 4.13
N VAL A 144 0.48 9.25 3.80
CA VAL A 144 1.61 9.14 4.71
C VAL A 144 2.72 10.07 4.22
N LYS A 145 3.40 10.75 5.13
CA LYS A 145 4.60 11.52 4.80
C LYS A 145 5.80 10.63 5.05
N MET A 146 6.66 10.50 4.06
CA MET A 146 7.90 9.74 4.22
C MET A 146 8.80 10.48 5.23
N HIS A 147 9.30 9.78 6.24
CA HIS A 147 10.27 10.36 7.15
C HIS A 147 11.63 10.48 6.45
N PRO A 148 12.46 11.51 6.73
CA PRO A 148 13.79 11.65 6.13
C PRO A 148 14.74 10.47 6.37
N SER A 149 14.46 9.60 7.35
CA SER A 149 15.22 8.37 7.61
C SER A 149 14.87 7.21 6.66
N GLY A 150 13.86 7.37 5.79
CA GLY A 150 13.29 6.27 5.00
C GLY A 150 12.26 5.44 5.79
N GLU A 151 11.99 5.77 7.06
CA GLU A 151 10.93 5.12 7.83
C GLU A 151 9.55 5.62 7.40
N LEU A 152 8.68 4.70 7.02
CA LEU A 152 7.30 5.01 6.74
C LEU A 152 6.45 4.88 8.02
N MET A 153 6.01 6.02 8.57
CA MET A 153 4.98 6.03 9.62
C MET A 153 3.60 5.72 9.02
N CYS A 154 3.34 4.44 8.73
CA CYS A 154 2.02 4.00 8.28
C CYS A 154 1.05 4.02 9.47
N ALA A 155 0.31 5.12 9.61
CA ALA A 155 -0.82 5.19 10.53
C ALA A 155 -1.98 4.41 9.87
N MET A 156 -2.49 3.27 10.33
CA MET A 156 -3.64 2.53 9.73
C MET A 156 -4.94 2.78 10.47
N ARG A 157 -6.10 2.70 9.81
CA ARG A 157 -7.40 2.94 10.43
C ARG A 157 -8.11 1.59 10.42
N THR A 158 -8.08 0.91 11.54
CA THR A 158 -8.89 -0.29 11.79
C THR A 158 -10.15 0.18 12.50
N GLY A 159 -11.27 0.29 11.79
CA GLY A 159 -12.50 0.88 12.35
C GLY A 159 -12.30 2.35 12.77
N THR A 160 -12.46 2.67 14.06
CA THR A 160 -12.23 4.01 14.63
C THR A 160 -10.82 4.22 15.18
N ARG A 161 -9.93 3.23 15.14
CA ARG A 161 -8.63 3.30 15.81
C ARG A 161 -7.47 3.39 14.83
N LEU A 162 -6.56 4.33 15.12
CA LEU A 162 -5.32 4.52 14.40
C LEU A 162 -4.23 3.60 15.00
N ARG A 163 -3.57 2.75 14.20
CA ARG A 163 -2.36 2.02 14.64
C ARG A 163 -1.15 2.52 13.86
N PHE A 164 0.04 2.55 14.46
CA PHE A 164 1.28 2.86 13.75
C PHE A 164 2.14 1.60 13.74
N TYR A 165 2.63 1.19 12.57
CA TYR A 165 3.68 0.16 12.48
C TYR A 165 5.01 0.84 12.14
N HIS A 166 6.04 0.46 12.89
CA HIS A 166 7.42 0.85 12.62
C HIS A 166 8.07 -0.31 11.86
N GLY A 167 8.47 -0.07 10.62
CA GLY A 167 9.41 -0.94 9.93
C GLY A 167 10.79 -0.31 10.06
N THR A 168 11.62 -0.83 10.97
CA THR A 168 13.04 -0.47 11.01
C THR A 168 13.75 -1.18 9.86
N THR A 169 14.56 -0.46 9.09
CA THR A 169 15.59 -1.06 8.26
C THR A 169 16.58 -1.76 9.18
N GLY A 170 16.47 -3.09 9.32
CA GLY A 170 17.47 -3.90 10.01
C GLY A 170 18.78 -3.84 9.20
N GLY A 171 19.87 -3.48 9.88
CA GLY A 171 21.23 -3.56 9.33
C GLY A 171 21.83 -4.94 9.43
#